data_AF-Q02240-F1
#
_entry.id   AF-Q02240-F1
#
_cell.length_a   1.000
_cell.length_b   1.000
_cell.length_c   1.000
_cell.angle_alpha   90.00
_cell.angle_beta   90.00
_cell.angle_gamma   90.00
#
_symmetry.space_group_name_H-M   'P 1'
#
loop_
_entity.id
_entity.type
_entity.pdbx_description
1 polymer ?
#
loop_
_entity_poly.entity_id
_entity_poly.type
_entity_poly.pdbx_seq_one_letter_code
_entity_poly.pdbx_strand_id
1 'polypeptide(L)'
;MSDQGNEHANHDGIDNAGLSAEVGSGPEAKRTRDEPPEQTASDEAVSNQSPDSTIGLSDAQVRAREAAKELLEYEFEGIIKIEAANGDGWRTVVELVERNAVPDTQDIIGRYEITLDATGSVTGYELLERYRRGDMKEEL
;
A
#
# COMPACT_ATOMS: atom_id res chain seq x y z
N MET A 1 -24.29 61.94 -1.08
CA MET A 1 -24.93 61.16 -0.02
C MET A 1 -24.15 59.84 0.03
N SER A 2 -22.93 59.79 0.60
CA SER A 2 -22.58 59.70 2.05
C SER A 2 -23.17 58.39 2.62
N ASP A 3 -22.41 57.33 2.90
CA ASP A 3 -21.49 57.07 4.04
C ASP A 3 -20.78 55.71 3.73
N GLN A 4 -19.46 55.43 3.79
CA GLN A 4 -18.48 55.32 4.91
C GLN A 4 -19.05 54.63 6.17
N GLY A 5 -18.42 53.71 6.93
CA GLY A 5 -17.10 53.08 7.05
C GLY A 5 -17.25 51.96 8.14
N ASN A 6 -16.50 50.86 8.08
CA ASN A 6 -15.28 50.58 8.86
C ASN A 6 -15.46 49.88 10.24
N GLU A 7 -14.85 48.69 10.33
CA GLU A 7 -14.19 47.96 11.45
C GLU A 7 -14.83 47.76 12.84
N HIS A 8 -14.84 46.50 13.28
CA HIS A 8 -14.71 46.09 14.68
C HIS A 8 -13.82 44.84 14.78
N ALA A 9 -12.70 44.95 15.49
CA ALA A 9 -11.87 43.86 15.98
C ALA A 9 -12.38 43.37 17.34
N ASN A 10 -12.18 42.09 17.67
CA ASN A 10 -12.11 41.60 19.05
C ASN A 10 -11.20 40.36 19.14
N HIS A 11 -10.39 40.38 20.19
CA HIS A 11 -9.34 39.46 20.59
C HIS A 11 -9.85 38.59 21.74
N ASP A 12 -9.53 37.30 21.77
CA ASP A 12 -9.56 36.50 23.00
C ASP A 12 -8.45 35.44 22.95
N GLY A 13 -7.49 35.57 23.86
CA GLY A 13 -6.49 34.56 24.19
C GLY A 13 -6.97 33.67 25.33
N ILE A 14 -6.46 32.43 25.40
CA ILE A 14 -6.68 31.52 26.51
C ILE A 14 -5.37 30.83 26.85
N ASP A 15 -4.86 31.13 28.05
CA ASP A 15 -3.67 30.57 28.68
C ASP A 15 -4.02 29.28 29.44
N ASN A 16 -3.11 28.30 29.50
CA ASN A 16 -3.19 27.18 30.44
C ASN A 16 -1.83 26.95 31.11
N ALA A 17 -1.81 27.07 32.44
CA ALA A 17 -0.63 27.02 33.31
C ALA A 17 -0.85 26.10 34.52
N GLY A 18 0.23 25.47 34.99
CA GLY A 18 0.37 24.81 36.31
C GLY A 18 0.30 23.28 36.23
N LEU A 19 1.18 22.48 36.84
CA LEU A 19 1.75 22.59 38.18
C LEU A 19 3.07 21.79 38.32
N SER A 20 3.95 22.26 39.21
CA SER A 20 5.26 21.69 39.59
C SER A 20 5.20 20.78 40.82
N ALA A 21 6.15 19.84 40.99
CA ALA A 21 6.77 19.48 42.27
C ALA A 21 7.98 18.54 42.09
N GLU A 22 9.14 18.98 42.60
CA GLU A 22 10.39 18.22 42.72
C GLU A 22 10.51 17.57 44.11
N VAL A 23 11.06 16.36 44.22
CA VAL A 23 11.71 15.84 45.45
C VAL A 23 12.86 14.90 45.05
N GLY A 24 14.06 15.14 45.57
CA GLY A 24 15.25 14.29 45.42
C GLY A 24 15.74 13.65 46.73
N SER A 25 16.44 12.52 46.62
CA SER A 25 17.34 11.81 47.57
C SER A 25 17.39 10.33 47.15
N GLY A 26 18.47 9.55 47.04
CA GLY A 26 19.91 9.59 47.28
C GLY A 26 20.45 8.18 46.89
N PRO A 27 21.76 7.93 46.74
CA PRO A 27 22.29 6.71 46.10
C PRO A 27 22.85 5.66 47.07
N GLU A 28 22.87 4.37 46.70
CA GLU A 28 23.93 3.40 47.07
C GLU A 28 23.82 2.04 46.34
N ALA A 29 24.95 1.35 46.29
CA ALA A 29 25.41 0.38 45.30
C ALA A 29 24.83 -1.05 45.33
N LYS A 30 24.86 -1.74 44.18
CA LYS A 30 25.46 -3.10 44.05
C LYS A 30 25.72 -3.52 42.60
N ARG A 31 26.79 -4.31 42.46
CA ARG A 31 27.60 -4.64 41.28
C ARG A 31 27.09 -5.90 40.53
N THR A 32 27.84 -6.26 39.47
CA THR A 32 27.93 -7.52 38.69
C THR A 32 26.96 -7.61 37.49
N ARG A 33 27.35 -7.88 36.23
CA ARG A 33 28.55 -8.51 35.65
C ARG A 33 28.59 -8.37 34.10
N ASP A 34 29.81 -8.31 33.54
CA ASP A 34 30.34 -8.64 32.17
C ASP A 34 29.45 -8.46 30.91
N GLU A 35 29.74 -7.57 29.95
CA GLU A 35 30.75 -7.60 28.85
C GLU A 35 30.15 -8.09 27.48
N PRO A 36 30.71 -7.75 26.29
CA PRO A 36 30.19 -6.72 25.37
C PRO A 36 29.94 -7.27 23.91
N PRO A 37 29.63 -6.43 22.88
CA PRO A 37 28.78 -6.79 21.73
C PRO A 37 29.55 -7.31 20.50
N GLU A 38 28.93 -8.17 19.67
CA GLU A 38 29.42 -8.44 18.32
C GLU A 38 28.38 -9.14 17.42
N GLN A 39 28.51 -8.90 16.11
CA GLN A 39 27.86 -9.55 14.97
C GLN A 39 26.55 -8.95 14.43
N THR A 40 26.77 -7.85 13.70
CA THR A 40 26.09 -7.57 12.44
C THR A 40 26.19 -8.76 11.49
N ALA A 41 25.06 -9.38 11.18
CA ALA A 41 24.88 -10.13 9.94
C ALA A 41 23.47 -9.81 9.46
N SER A 42 23.37 -8.85 8.56
CA SER A 42 22.18 -8.65 7.75
C SER A 42 21.96 -9.94 6.98
N ASP A 43 20.92 -10.69 7.35
CA ASP A 43 20.39 -11.82 6.59
C ASP A 43 19.85 -11.27 5.25
N GLU A 44 20.75 -11.00 4.30
CA GLU A 44 20.42 -10.97 2.89
C GLU A 44 20.21 -12.42 2.46
N ALA A 45 18.99 -12.92 2.67
CA ALA A 45 18.50 -14.14 2.08
C ALA A 45 18.45 -13.95 0.55
N VAL A 46 19.60 -14.15 -0.10
CA VAL A 46 19.71 -14.32 -1.54
C VAL A 46 18.93 -15.58 -1.90
N SER A 47 17.67 -15.39 -2.31
CA SER A 47 16.80 -16.43 -2.82
C SER A 47 17.47 -17.05 -4.06
N ASN A 48 18.08 -18.22 -3.86
CA ASN A 48 18.76 -18.98 -4.90
C ASN A 48 17.71 -19.65 -5.80
N GLN A 49 17.10 -18.87 -6.69
CA GLN A 49 16.16 -19.36 -7.68
C GLN A 49 16.90 -20.21 -8.70
N SER A 50 16.74 -21.53 -8.58
CA SER A 50 17.09 -22.45 -9.66
C SER A 50 16.21 -22.08 -10.86
N PRO A 51 16.72 -22.13 -12.11
CA PRO A 51 16.00 -21.68 -13.31
C PRO A 51 14.75 -22.50 -13.67
N ASP A 52 14.34 -23.42 -12.80
CA ASP A 52 13.21 -24.34 -12.95
C ASP A 52 12.25 -24.28 -11.75
N SER A 53 12.37 -23.26 -10.88
CA SER A 53 11.43 -23.07 -9.77
C SER A 53 10.16 -22.36 -10.24
N THR A 54 9.05 -23.10 -10.32
CA THR A 54 7.71 -22.52 -10.49
C THR A 54 7.40 -21.55 -9.35
N ILE A 55 6.84 -20.39 -9.67
CA ILE A 55 6.48 -19.36 -8.69
C ILE A 55 5.23 -19.75 -7.88
N GLY A 56 5.19 -19.38 -6.59
CA GLY A 56 4.02 -19.61 -5.73
C GLY A 56 2.92 -18.53 -5.88
N LEU A 57 1.80 -18.72 -5.18
CA LEU A 57 0.66 -17.78 -5.17
C LEU A 57 1.08 -16.35 -4.80
N SER A 58 1.92 -16.21 -3.76
CA SER A 58 2.41 -14.91 -3.29
C SER A 58 3.33 -14.24 -4.31
N ASP A 59 4.19 -15.01 -4.98
CA ASP A 59 5.04 -14.49 -6.04
C ASP A 59 4.19 -14.05 -7.25
N ALA A 60 3.18 -14.83 -7.62
CA ALA A 60 2.24 -14.49 -8.68
C ALA A 60 1.50 -13.17 -8.39
N GLN A 61 1.11 -12.94 -7.13
CA GLN A 61 0.51 -11.68 -6.69
C GLN A 61 1.44 -10.49 -6.91
N VAL A 62 2.72 -10.62 -6.52
CA VAL A 62 3.73 -9.57 -6.70
C VAL A 62 3.93 -9.28 -8.19
N ARG A 63 4.13 -10.33 -9.00
CA ARG A 63 4.33 -10.21 -10.44
C ARG A 63 3.13 -9.60 -11.16
N ALA A 64 1.91 -9.97 -10.79
CA ALA A 64 0.70 -9.38 -11.37
C ALA A 64 0.58 -7.88 -11.06
N ARG A 65 0.94 -7.46 -9.84
CA ARG A 65 0.95 -6.03 -9.47
C ARG A 65 1.98 -5.23 -10.26
N GLU A 66 3.18 -5.78 -10.43
CA GLU A 66 4.24 -5.17 -11.21
C GLU A 66 3.84 -5.07 -12.69
N ALA A 67 3.34 -6.16 -13.26
CA ALA A 67 2.83 -6.23 -14.62
C ALA A 67 1.72 -5.20 -14.88
N ALA A 68 0.75 -5.07 -13.97
CA ALA A 68 -0.33 -4.11 -14.12
C ALA A 68 0.17 -2.66 -14.21
N LYS A 69 1.16 -2.30 -13.38
CA LYS A 69 1.77 -0.96 -13.40
C LYS A 69 2.59 -0.71 -14.66
N GLU A 70 3.33 -1.71 -15.12
CA GLU A 70 4.18 -1.61 -16.30
C GLU A 70 3.37 -1.56 -17.60
N LEU A 71 2.30 -2.36 -17.71
CA LEU A 71 1.55 -2.52 -18.95
C LEU A 71 0.46 -1.46 -19.17
N LEU A 72 -0.20 -1.00 -18.11
CA LEU A 72 -1.47 -0.28 -18.24
C LEU A 72 -1.41 1.19 -17.81
N GLU A 73 -0.33 1.64 -17.17
CA GLU A 73 -0.08 3.04 -16.75
C GLU A 73 -1.22 3.71 -15.95
N TYR A 74 -2.16 2.93 -15.41
CA TYR A 74 -3.24 3.40 -14.55
C TYR A 74 -2.90 3.23 -13.07
N GLU A 75 -3.62 3.95 -12.20
CA GLU A 75 -3.48 3.76 -10.76
C GLU A 75 -3.97 2.37 -10.37
N PHE A 76 -3.11 1.63 -9.67
CA PHE A 76 -3.43 0.30 -9.20
C PHE A 76 -4.34 0.36 -7.97
N GLU A 77 -5.53 -0.25 -8.08
CA GLU A 77 -6.50 -0.34 -6.98
C GLU A 77 -6.26 -1.62 -6.17
N GLY A 78 -6.23 -2.79 -6.82
CA GLY A 78 -6.16 -4.07 -6.13
C GLY A 78 -6.05 -5.30 -7.02
N ILE A 79 -5.80 -6.45 -6.41
CA ILE A 79 -5.96 -7.79 -7.02
C ILE A 79 -7.15 -8.45 -6.34
N ILE A 80 -8.09 -8.95 -7.14
CA ILE A 80 -9.34 -9.55 -6.65
C ILE A 80 -9.48 -11.03 -6.99
N LYS A 81 -8.61 -11.55 -7.86
CA LYS A 81 -8.53 -12.98 -8.14
C LYS A 81 -7.09 -13.37 -8.46
N ILE A 82 -6.66 -14.52 -7.93
CA ILE A 82 -5.44 -15.21 -8.34
C ILE A 82 -5.75 -16.71 -8.31
N GLU A 83 -5.54 -17.38 -9.43
CA GLU A 83 -5.73 -18.82 -9.54
C GLU A 83 -4.64 -19.46 -10.40
N ALA A 84 -4.33 -20.73 -10.12
CA ALA A 84 -3.48 -21.51 -11.00
C ALA A 84 -4.18 -21.67 -12.36
N ALA A 85 -3.46 -21.36 -13.44
CA ALA A 85 -3.92 -21.60 -14.79
C ALA A 85 -3.56 -23.03 -15.23
N ASN A 86 -4.12 -23.46 -16.36
CA ASN A 86 -3.70 -24.72 -16.97
C ASN A 86 -2.23 -24.62 -17.41
N GLY A 87 -1.38 -25.57 -17.01
CA GLY A 87 0.04 -25.60 -17.42
C GLY A 87 0.98 -24.79 -16.53
N ASP A 88 0.83 -24.91 -15.21
CA ASP A 88 1.73 -24.39 -14.17
C ASP A 88 1.86 -22.86 -14.07
N GLY A 89 1.07 -22.11 -14.85
CA GLY A 89 1.00 -20.65 -14.80
C GLY A 89 -0.04 -20.11 -13.81
N TRP A 90 -0.25 -18.81 -13.86
CA TRP A 90 -1.20 -18.10 -13.02
C TRP A 90 -2.10 -17.19 -13.84
N ARG A 91 -3.39 -17.16 -13.49
CA ARG A 91 -4.33 -16.16 -13.97
C ARG A 91 -4.67 -15.24 -12.82
N THR A 92 -4.59 -13.94 -13.07
CA THR A 92 -4.88 -12.92 -12.07
C THR A 92 -5.90 -11.92 -12.61
N VAL A 93 -6.72 -11.38 -11.72
CA VAL A 93 -7.63 -10.28 -12.06
C VAL A 93 -7.32 -9.09 -11.18
N VAL A 94 -6.98 -7.98 -11.83
CA VAL A 94 -6.59 -6.71 -11.20
C VAL A 94 -7.62 -5.64 -11.49
N GLU A 95 -7.71 -4.67 -10.59
CA GLU A 95 -8.51 -3.47 -10.77
C GLU A 95 -7.61 -2.25 -10.84
N LEU A 96 -7.93 -1.36 -11.76
CA LEU A 96 -7.21 -0.13 -12.02
C LEU A 96 -8.18 1.04 -12.14
N VAL A 97 -7.81 2.21 -11.63
CA VAL A 97 -8.57 3.45 -11.84
C VAL A 97 -8.18 4.02 -13.20
N GLU A 98 -9.00 3.76 -14.22
CA GLU A 98 -8.78 4.29 -15.57
C GLU A 98 -9.11 5.80 -15.65
N ARG A 99 -10.04 6.27 -14.79
CA ARG A 99 -10.40 7.69 -14.73
C ARG A 99 -10.93 8.09 -13.36
N ASN A 100 -10.23 9.05 -12.76
CA ASN A 100 -10.68 9.74 -11.54
C ASN A 100 -11.92 10.62 -11.78
N ALA A 101 -12.80 10.71 -10.77
CA ALA A 101 -13.99 11.56 -10.75
C ALA A 101 -14.10 12.35 -9.44
N VAL A 102 -15.04 13.30 -9.38
CA VAL A 102 -15.41 14.01 -8.15
C VAL A 102 -16.93 13.91 -7.97
N PRO A 103 -17.43 13.21 -6.93
CA PRO A 103 -16.66 12.48 -5.90
C PRO A 103 -15.94 11.24 -6.46
N ASP A 104 -14.92 10.75 -5.75
CA ASP A 104 -14.15 9.51 -6.05
C ASP A 104 -15.05 8.26 -6.15
N THR A 105 -16.18 8.25 -5.44
CA THR A 105 -17.28 7.29 -5.60
C THR A 105 -17.90 7.27 -7.00
N GLN A 106 -17.37 7.99 -7.98
CA GLN A 106 -17.77 7.95 -9.40
C GLN A 106 -16.60 7.62 -10.34
N ASP A 107 -15.45 7.19 -9.82
CA ASP A 107 -14.30 6.78 -10.61
C ASP A 107 -14.68 5.68 -11.61
N ILE A 108 -13.99 5.62 -12.76
CA ILE A 108 -14.08 4.49 -13.66
C ILE A 108 -13.01 3.48 -13.32
N ILE A 109 -13.44 2.28 -12.95
CA ILE A 109 -12.57 1.15 -12.65
C ILE A 109 -12.57 0.20 -13.85
N GLY A 110 -11.37 -0.18 -14.30
CA GLY A 110 -11.13 -1.23 -15.27
C GLY A 110 -10.70 -2.51 -14.57
N ARG A 111 -11.32 -3.63 -14.93
CA ARG A 111 -10.96 -4.97 -14.44
C ARG A 111 -10.20 -5.71 -15.53
N TYR A 112 -8.94 -6.04 -15.28
CA TYR A 112 -8.06 -6.68 -16.25
C TYR A 112 -7.68 -8.07 -15.79
N GLU A 113 -7.72 -9.04 -16.70
CA GLU A 113 -7.05 -10.32 -16.51
C GLU A 113 -5.60 -10.19 -16.97
N ILE A 114 -4.65 -10.68 -16.16
CA ILE A 114 -3.23 -10.83 -16.53
C ILE A 114 -2.86 -12.29 -16.35
N THR A 115 -2.33 -12.89 -17.41
CA THR A 115 -1.86 -14.28 -17.42
C THR A 115 -0.33 -14.31 -17.28
N LEU A 116 0.15 -15.10 -16.34
CA LEU A 116 1.56 -15.34 -16.06
C LEU A 116 1.92 -16.80 -16.37
N ASP A 117 3.12 -17.04 -16.87
CA ASP A 117 3.67 -18.39 -16.94
C ASP A 117 4.18 -18.89 -15.58
N ALA A 118 4.71 -20.12 -15.56
CA ALA A 118 5.27 -20.76 -14.36
C ALA A 118 6.43 -19.98 -13.72
N THR A 119 7.10 -19.10 -14.46
CA THR A 119 8.21 -18.25 -13.97
C THR A 119 7.75 -16.86 -13.51
N GLY A 120 6.47 -16.55 -13.69
CA GLY A 120 5.90 -15.24 -13.41
C GLY A 120 6.08 -14.22 -14.52
N SER A 121 6.44 -14.65 -15.74
CA SER A 121 6.51 -13.77 -16.90
C SER A 121 5.12 -13.57 -17.50
N VAL A 122 4.79 -12.34 -17.91
CA VAL A 122 3.48 -12.05 -18.50
C VAL A 122 3.38 -12.66 -19.90
N THR A 123 2.34 -13.44 -20.13
CA THR A 123 2.05 -14.09 -21.42
C THR A 123 0.84 -13.50 -22.13
N GLY A 124 0.00 -12.75 -21.41
CA GLY A 124 -1.14 -12.06 -21.98
C GLY A 124 -1.85 -11.18 -20.96
N TYR A 125 -2.66 -10.26 -21.46
CA TYR A 125 -3.61 -9.50 -20.66
C TYR A 125 -4.86 -9.18 -21.49
N GLU A 126 -5.99 -9.00 -20.83
CA GLU A 126 -7.21 -8.51 -21.44
C GLU A 126 -8.02 -7.64 -20.47
N LEU A 127 -8.78 -6.69 -21.01
CA LEU A 127 -9.79 -5.96 -20.25
C LEU A 127 -11.07 -6.80 -20.20
N LEU A 128 -11.48 -7.22 -19.01
CA LEU A 128 -12.72 -7.95 -18.81
C LEU A 128 -13.93 -7.02 -18.84
N GLU A 129 -13.85 -5.88 -18.15
CA GLU A 129 -14.96 -4.93 -18.03
C GLU A 129 -14.52 -3.56 -17.48
N ARG A 130 -15.39 -2.55 -17.66
CA ARG A 130 -15.30 -1.24 -17.01
C ARG A 130 -16.58 -0.92 -16.27
N TYR A 131 -16.47 -0.18 -15.18
CA TYR A 131 -17.62 0.21 -14.37
C TYR A 131 -17.35 1.47 -13.57
N ARG A 132 -18.41 2.07 -13.00
CA ARG A 132 -18.24 3.16 -12.05
C ARG A 132 -18.10 2.62 -10.65
N ARG A 133 -17.21 3.21 -9.85
CA ARG A 133 -17.10 2.94 -8.43
C ARG A 133 -18.50 3.07 -7.79
N GLY A 134 -18.91 2.08 -7.00
CA GLY A 134 -20.23 2.03 -6.37
C GLY A 134 -21.35 1.36 -7.19
N ASP A 135 -21.15 1.07 -8.47
CA ASP A 135 -22.06 0.19 -9.20
C ASP A 135 -21.98 -1.23 -8.60
N MET A 136 -23.12 -1.83 -8.26
CA MET A 136 -23.15 -3.24 -7.87
C MET A 136 -22.81 -4.11 -9.08
N LYS A 137 -21.91 -5.07 -8.91
CA LYS A 137 -21.47 -5.97 -9.97
C LYS A 137 -21.67 -7.42 -9.57
N GLU A 138 -21.73 -8.29 -10.57
CA GLU A 138 -21.62 -9.73 -10.34
C GLU A 138 -20.19 -10.05 -9.85
N GLU A 139 -20.06 -10.89 -8.82
CA GLU A 139 -18.75 -11.40 -8.39
C GLU A 139 -18.24 -12.43 -9.40
N LEU A 140 -16.93 -12.41 -9.72
CA LEU A 140 -16.28 -13.41 -10.59
C LEU A 140 -15.96 -14.71 -9.85
#